data_AF-A0A177ELR7-F1
#
_entry.id   AF-A0A177ELR7-F1
#
_cell.length_a   1.000
_cell.length_b   1.000
_cell.length_c   1.000
_cell.angle_alpha   90.00
_cell.angle_beta   90.00
_cell.angle_gamma   90.00
#
_symmetry.space_group_name_H-M   'P 1'
#
loop_
_entity.id
_entity.type
_entity.pdbx_description
1 polymer ?
#
loop_
_entity_poly.entity_id
_entity_poly.type
_entity_poly.pdbx_seq_one_letter_code
_entity_poly.pdbx_strand_id
1 'polypeptide(L)'
;MHIKNEFMIMIVTLCKLCQIYCDVGMCKYKGLHTKKIEDGMCIKANGSISPTREFISEKLNLMFAMRFLSSSVDVNYSVSVKQTNQIVGVEIKRDFDMDVGYKKLFNKEKSGKEKGLTYLEDYHQTVIGMFPSLTGNLSIHTSRNDSFIRFLEFEHVSKHKIDILACLFLLAEGVDIPLNIEDSETGPTLVLKEVIAKPIMRKSKPENKQNSKEEKNKFSISMKVMCSIKKTDNTSQDKHAVQASAEDVINFFINNKTNPDIREGGKYAEPTTYEEFKTGKFLNNARWLIQYYIFKYLDSEEKIIDFAKTVYSMLKACIAAKKDEKSDKSNEEVKYLESIVNKCFVKSSDANTSNAKHRIDILTTIYKESPLANVFPFSGSIDVAEYKAISSYNRKEDSFDNSNMYSNCAEAGLLSLFCCLAYDAQTKEYNIDHMGNVSPDLKSFFHTYNKPLEADTYEMHNEWSKVVAGLENANIRYLKENRNELAPGIINMLYVIAEITGRYSKEEESLKELSTLLEKDDENQSKLFQKVKLYTEKLILSLSKTYNEEENSELARR
;
A
#
# COMPACT_ATOMS: atom_id res chain seq x y z
N MET A 1 15.45 20.65 19.94
CA MET A 1 15.40 20.28 18.49
C MET A 1 16.28 19.09 18.10
N HIS A 2 17.42 18.85 18.75
CA HIS A 2 18.27 17.66 18.50
C HIS A 2 17.69 16.31 18.99
N ILE A 3 16.58 16.29 19.80
CA ILE A 3 15.83 15.07 20.25
C ILE A 3 15.40 14.25 19.03
N LYS A 4 15.01 14.98 17.99
CA LYS A 4 14.50 14.45 16.75
C LYS A 4 15.57 13.97 15.78
N ASN A 5 16.86 14.15 16.07
CA ASN A 5 17.89 13.75 15.13
C ASN A 5 18.63 12.51 15.61
N GLU A 6 19.20 12.41 16.82
CA GLU A 6 20.03 11.25 17.14
C GLU A 6 19.27 9.98 17.57
N PHE A 7 18.15 10.11 18.29
CA PHE A 7 17.32 8.95 18.67
C PHE A 7 16.33 8.56 17.56
N MET A 8 15.81 9.55 16.81
CA MET A 8 15.27 9.27 15.48
C MET A 8 16.34 8.66 14.62
N ILE A 9 17.61 9.06 14.63
CA ILE A 9 18.65 8.33 13.88
C ILE A 9 18.74 6.91 14.41
N MET A 10 18.62 6.59 15.70
CA MET A 10 18.66 5.18 16.16
C MET A 10 17.41 4.37 15.77
N ILE A 11 16.20 4.92 15.93
CA ILE A 11 14.94 4.28 15.49
C ILE A 11 14.83 4.27 13.96
N VAL A 12 15.21 5.34 13.27
CA VAL A 12 15.34 5.46 11.82
C VAL A 12 16.52 4.64 11.32
N THR A 13 17.54 4.29 12.12
CA THR A 13 18.62 3.37 11.74
C THR A 13 18.17 1.94 11.98
N LEU A 14 17.37 1.65 13.02
CA LEU A 14 16.64 0.38 13.14
C LEU A 14 15.66 0.22 11.97
N CYS A 15 14.82 1.23 11.71
CA CYS A 15 13.88 1.25 10.60
C CYS A 15 14.60 1.31 9.24
N LYS A 16 15.75 1.99 9.07
CA LYS A 16 16.55 2.01 7.82
C LYS A 16 17.32 0.72 7.59
N LEU A 17 17.84 0.10 8.65
CA LEU A 17 18.45 -1.24 8.58
C LEU A 17 17.39 -2.30 8.28
N CYS A 18 16.13 -2.05 8.69
CA CYS A 18 14.97 -2.86 8.32
C CYS A 18 14.20 -2.32 7.08
N GLN A 19 14.67 -1.25 6.41
CA GLN A 19 14.11 -0.74 5.14
C GLN A 19 14.73 -1.49 3.95
N ILE A 20 14.82 -2.81 4.06
CA ILE A 20 14.83 -3.64 2.88
C ILE A 20 13.39 -4.09 2.73
N TYR A 21 12.56 -3.20 2.16
CA TYR A 21 11.22 -3.54 1.73
C TYR A 21 11.27 -4.87 0.98
N CYS A 22 10.59 -5.83 1.54
CA CYS A 22 10.39 -7.12 0.97
C CYS A 22 8.95 -7.50 1.27
N ASP A 23 8.06 -6.87 0.51
CA ASP A 23 6.70 -7.35 0.42
C ASP A 23 6.73 -8.84 0.07
N VAL A 24 5.74 -9.56 0.61
CA VAL A 24 5.53 -11.01 0.52
C VAL A 24 6.64 -11.77 -0.22
N GLY A 25 7.48 -12.51 0.53
CA GLY A 25 8.53 -13.33 -0.04
C GLY A 25 8.02 -14.18 -1.21
N MET A 26 8.74 -14.15 -2.35
CA MET A 26 8.37 -14.88 -3.57
C MET A 26 8.05 -16.36 -3.35
N CYS A 27 8.53 -16.94 -2.23
CA CYS A 27 8.18 -18.27 -1.75
C CYS A 27 6.67 -18.48 -1.56
N LYS A 28 5.91 -17.49 -1.05
CA LYS A 28 4.44 -17.58 -0.94
C LYS A 28 3.75 -17.72 -2.29
N TYR A 29 4.36 -17.22 -3.37
CA TYR A 29 3.79 -17.27 -4.71
C TYR A 29 4.24 -18.49 -5.53
N LYS A 30 5.02 -19.40 -4.95
CA LYS A 30 5.50 -20.62 -5.64
C LYS A 30 4.36 -21.51 -6.14
N GLY A 31 3.24 -21.56 -5.40
CA GLY A 31 2.05 -22.31 -5.77
C GLY A 31 1.20 -21.65 -6.87
N LEU A 32 1.32 -20.34 -7.06
CA LEU A 32 0.40 -19.51 -7.86
C LEU A 32 0.27 -19.99 -9.32
N HIS A 33 1.40 -20.36 -9.93
CA HIS A 33 1.45 -20.78 -11.33
C HIS A 33 0.88 -22.18 -11.59
N THR A 34 0.59 -22.95 -10.54
CA THR A 34 -0.01 -24.29 -10.63
C THR A 34 -1.52 -24.28 -10.36
N LYS A 35 -2.03 -23.19 -9.76
CA LYS A 35 -3.44 -23.06 -9.44
C LYS A 35 -4.25 -22.87 -10.72
N LYS A 36 -5.20 -23.77 -10.93
CA LYS A 36 -6.11 -23.71 -12.06
C LYS A 36 -7.16 -22.63 -11.83
N ILE A 37 -7.35 -21.80 -12.84
CA ILE A 37 -8.52 -20.96 -13.01
C ILE A 37 -9.52 -21.68 -13.94
N GLU A 38 -10.49 -20.94 -14.47
CA GLU A 38 -11.46 -21.47 -15.44
C GLU A 38 -10.78 -22.09 -16.68
N ASP A 39 -11.46 -23.05 -17.32
CA ASP A 39 -11.02 -23.73 -18.55
C ASP A 39 -9.65 -24.45 -18.46
N GLY A 40 -9.18 -24.74 -17.25
CA GLY A 40 -7.89 -25.40 -17.02
C GLY A 40 -6.68 -24.50 -17.32
N MET A 41 -6.89 -23.20 -17.41
CA MET A 41 -5.82 -22.21 -17.51
C MET A 41 -5.15 -21.99 -16.15
N CYS A 42 -3.91 -21.52 -16.18
CA CYS A 42 -3.14 -21.09 -15.02
C CYS A 42 -2.47 -19.75 -15.34
N ILE A 43 -2.03 -19.02 -14.30
CA ILE A 43 -1.25 -17.79 -14.47
C ILE A 43 0.10 -18.14 -15.11
N LYS A 44 0.42 -17.44 -16.20
CA LYS A 44 1.68 -17.64 -16.92
C LYS A 44 2.85 -17.10 -16.08
N ALA A 45 3.90 -17.90 -15.91
CA ALA A 45 5.05 -17.58 -15.06
C ALA A 45 5.71 -16.22 -15.39
N ASN A 46 5.84 -15.93 -16.68
CA ASN A 46 6.41 -14.68 -17.21
C ASN A 46 5.34 -13.76 -17.81
N GLY A 47 4.09 -13.91 -17.39
CA GLY A 47 2.98 -13.10 -17.87
C GLY A 47 2.80 -11.78 -17.11
N SER A 48 1.93 -10.92 -17.64
CA SER A 48 1.62 -9.60 -17.05
C SER A 48 0.82 -9.67 -15.73
N ILE A 49 0.21 -10.82 -15.42
CA ILE A 49 -0.49 -11.09 -14.15
C ILE A 49 0.42 -11.83 -13.14
N SER A 50 1.71 -12.01 -13.46
CA SER A 50 2.67 -12.59 -12.52
C SER A 50 3.24 -11.50 -11.58
N PRO A 51 3.27 -11.72 -10.25
CA PRO A 51 3.86 -10.77 -9.30
C PRO A 51 5.39 -10.65 -9.46
N THR A 52 6.02 -11.56 -10.23
CA THR A 52 7.48 -11.60 -10.43
C THR A 52 8.07 -10.25 -10.86
N ARG A 53 7.34 -9.50 -11.70
CA ARG A 53 7.82 -8.20 -12.21
C ARG A 53 7.81 -7.12 -11.13
N GLU A 54 6.77 -7.10 -10.31
CA GLU A 54 6.66 -6.15 -9.21
C GLU A 54 7.77 -6.42 -8.19
N PHE A 55 7.97 -7.69 -7.79
CA PHE A 55 9.06 -8.09 -6.90
C PHE A 55 10.44 -7.60 -7.39
N ILE A 56 10.76 -7.78 -8.68
CA ILE A 56 12.02 -7.28 -9.24
C ILE A 56 12.07 -5.74 -9.19
N SER A 57 10.96 -5.07 -9.48
CA SER A 57 10.89 -3.60 -9.48
C SER A 57 11.07 -3.04 -8.07
N GLU A 58 10.53 -3.71 -7.07
CA GLU A 58 10.70 -3.39 -5.65
C GLU A 58 12.16 -3.56 -5.22
N LYS A 59 12.79 -4.70 -5.53
CA LYS A 59 14.22 -4.93 -5.22
C LYS A 59 15.17 -3.95 -5.87
N LEU A 60 14.77 -3.36 -6.99
CA LEU A 60 15.51 -2.32 -7.68
C LEU A 60 15.10 -0.90 -7.25
N ASN A 61 14.16 -0.74 -6.31
CA ASN A 61 13.62 0.53 -5.82
C ASN A 61 13.10 1.44 -6.95
N LEU A 62 12.54 0.85 -8.02
CA LEU A 62 12.16 1.61 -9.23
C LEU A 62 11.01 2.58 -8.95
N MET A 63 10.01 2.17 -8.17
CA MET A 63 8.89 3.06 -7.83
C MET A 63 9.33 4.18 -6.88
N PHE A 64 10.22 3.88 -5.92
CA PHE A 64 10.83 4.92 -5.07
C PHE A 64 11.56 5.97 -5.92
N ALA A 65 12.42 5.53 -6.84
CA ALA A 65 13.11 6.43 -7.75
C ALA A 65 12.13 7.27 -8.57
N MET A 66 11.04 6.65 -9.05
CA MET A 66 10.04 7.36 -9.86
C MET A 66 9.25 8.39 -9.06
N ARG A 67 8.90 8.10 -7.81
CA ARG A 67 8.10 8.97 -6.94
C ARG A 67 8.91 10.11 -6.31
N PHE A 68 10.17 9.89 -5.96
CA PHE A 68 10.95 10.83 -5.15
C PHE A 68 12.14 11.47 -5.85
N LEU A 69 12.69 10.84 -6.90
CA LEU A 69 13.91 11.28 -7.59
C LEU A 69 13.67 11.73 -9.03
N SER A 70 12.49 11.47 -9.58
CA SER A 70 12.14 11.87 -10.95
C SER A 70 12.07 13.39 -11.07
N SER A 71 12.72 13.93 -12.10
CA SER A 71 12.61 15.34 -12.51
C SER A 71 11.21 15.75 -12.96
N SER A 72 10.32 14.77 -13.17
CA SER A 72 8.93 15.02 -13.54
C SER A 72 8.00 15.18 -12.33
N VAL A 73 8.55 15.22 -11.11
CA VAL A 73 7.83 15.54 -9.88
C VAL A 73 8.29 16.91 -9.41
N ASP A 74 7.34 17.83 -9.24
CA ASP A 74 7.59 19.11 -8.60
C ASP A 74 7.50 18.92 -7.07
N VAL A 75 8.66 18.98 -6.43
CA VAL A 75 8.80 18.64 -5.02
C VAL A 75 8.46 19.85 -4.16
N ASN A 76 7.57 19.68 -3.19
CA ASN A 76 7.21 20.78 -2.29
C ASN A 76 8.22 20.86 -1.15
N TYR A 77 9.06 21.89 -1.13
CA TYR A 77 10.01 22.11 -0.05
C TYR A 77 10.05 23.56 0.39
N SER A 78 10.35 23.74 1.67
CA SER A 78 10.64 25.02 2.28
C SER A 78 12.07 24.98 2.82
N VAL A 79 12.77 26.09 2.67
CA VAL A 79 14.11 26.28 3.22
C VAL A 79 14.01 27.40 4.24
N SER A 80 14.43 27.12 5.47
CA SER A 80 14.52 28.13 6.53
C SER A 80 15.96 28.23 7.01
N VAL A 81 16.43 29.46 7.21
CA VAL A 81 17.77 29.74 7.71
C VAL A 81 17.62 30.25 9.13
N LYS A 82 18.17 29.49 10.09
CA LYS A 82 18.21 29.89 11.50
C LYS A 82 19.62 30.38 11.81
N GLN A 83 19.73 31.66 12.13
CA GLN A 83 20.99 32.26 12.56
C GLN A 83 20.98 32.37 14.09
N THR A 84 21.83 31.59 14.75
CA THR A 84 22.24 31.86 16.13
C THR A 84 23.61 32.53 16.11
N ASN A 85 23.98 33.23 17.18
CA ASN A 85 25.13 34.16 17.25
C ASN A 85 26.50 33.58 16.81
N GLN A 86 26.62 32.27 16.55
CA GLN A 86 27.84 31.62 16.07
C GLN A 86 27.64 30.57 14.96
N ILE A 87 26.41 30.19 14.58
CA ILE A 87 26.16 29.13 13.57
C ILE A 87 24.95 29.51 12.69
N VAL A 88 25.14 29.42 11.37
CA VAL A 88 24.05 29.46 10.39
C VAL A 88 23.58 28.02 10.16
N GLY A 89 22.41 27.68 10.68
CA GLY A 89 21.74 26.41 10.38
C GLY A 89 20.77 26.56 9.21
N VAL A 90 20.89 25.71 8.20
CA VAL A 90 19.89 25.61 7.13
C VAL A 90 19.00 24.40 7.43
N GLU A 91 17.70 24.63 7.59
CA GLU A 91 16.69 23.60 7.78
C GLU A 91 15.83 23.51 6.52
N ILE A 92 15.87 22.35 5.86
CA ILE A 92 15.06 22.03 4.69
C ILE A 92 13.92 21.12 5.14
N LYS A 93 12.69 21.52 4.86
CA LYS A 93 11.49 20.72 5.13
C LYS A 93 10.76 20.46 3.82
N ARG A 94 10.67 19.19 3.42
CA ARG A 94 9.83 18.73 2.32
C ARG A 94 8.46 18.33 2.85
N ASP A 95 7.41 18.70 2.12
CA ASP A 95 6.04 18.24 2.36
C ASP A 95 5.65 17.29 1.22
N PHE A 96 5.80 15.99 1.46
CA PHE A 96 5.64 14.96 0.44
C PHE A 96 4.18 14.84 -0.06
N ASP A 97 3.20 15.22 0.76
CA ASP A 97 1.77 15.23 0.41
C ASP A 97 1.41 16.36 -0.55
N MET A 98 2.26 17.39 -0.61
CA MET A 98 2.10 18.57 -1.46
C MET A 98 2.91 18.48 -2.76
N ASP A 99 3.60 17.37 -3.00
CA ASP A 99 4.24 17.11 -4.29
C ASP A 99 3.19 17.00 -5.40
N VAL A 100 3.53 17.50 -6.59
CA VAL A 100 2.65 17.41 -7.77
C VAL A 100 3.42 16.98 -9.01
N GLY A 101 2.71 16.53 -10.05
CA GLY A 101 3.33 16.28 -11.35
C GLY A 101 3.92 17.58 -11.88
N TYR A 102 5.19 17.56 -12.31
CA TYR A 102 5.86 18.74 -12.84
C TYR A 102 5.17 19.19 -14.12
N LYS A 103 4.51 20.36 -14.06
CA LYS A 103 3.89 20.99 -15.22
C LYS A 103 4.95 21.81 -15.93
N LYS A 104 5.21 21.49 -17.20
CA LYS A 104 6.12 22.28 -18.03
C LYS A 104 5.49 23.67 -18.21
N LEU A 105 6.01 24.67 -17.51
CA LEU A 105 5.75 26.09 -17.77
C LEU A 105 6.41 26.48 -19.10
N PHE A 106 5.95 25.94 -20.23
CA PHE A 106 6.36 26.41 -21.55
C PHE A 106 5.30 27.34 -22.09
N ASN A 107 5.67 28.63 -22.08
CA ASN A 107 5.22 29.73 -22.93
C ASN A 107 3.77 29.66 -23.43
N LYS A 108 2.97 30.64 -22.99
CA LYS A 108 1.85 31.16 -23.77
C LYS A 108 2.32 31.47 -25.19
N GLU A 109 2.40 30.48 -26.07
CA GLU A 109 2.34 30.75 -27.49
C GLU A 109 0.97 31.39 -27.75
N LYS A 110 0.98 32.44 -28.57
CA LYS A 110 -0.11 33.40 -28.82
C LYS A 110 -1.39 32.81 -29.42
N SER A 111 -1.62 31.51 -29.36
CA SER A 111 -2.87 30.88 -29.78
C SER A 111 -3.62 30.40 -28.55
N GLY A 112 -4.72 31.09 -28.21
CA GLY A 112 -5.56 30.86 -27.03
C GLY A 112 -6.32 29.53 -27.02
N LYS A 113 -5.61 28.41 -27.15
CA LYS A 113 -6.11 27.07 -26.84
C LYS A 113 -5.28 26.53 -25.69
N GLU A 114 -5.91 26.36 -24.53
CA GLU A 114 -5.36 25.52 -23.45
C GLU A 114 -5.02 24.15 -24.06
N LYS A 115 -3.73 23.84 -24.16
CA LYS A 115 -3.29 22.47 -24.45
C LYS A 115 -3.55 21.68 -23.17
N GLY A 116 -4.32 20.60 -23.27
CA GLY A 116 -4.41 19.61 -22.20
C GLY A 116 -3.02 19.13 -21.77
N LEU A 117 -2.94 18.65 -20.52
CA LEU A 117 -1.70 18.12 -19.95
C LEU A 117 -1.08 17.07 -20.87
N THR A 118 0.25 17.03 -20.93
CA THR A 118 0.95 15.97 -21.65
C THR A 118 0.78 14.64 -20.91
N TYR A 119 0.86 13.53 -21.64
CA TYR A 119 0.80 12.18 -21.05
C TYR A 119 1.71 12.03 -19.83
N LEU A 120 2.93 12.59 -19.86
CA LEU A 120 3.86 12.51 -18.74
C LEU A 120 3.38 13.30 -17.52
N GLU A 121 2.80 14.48 -17.72
CA GLU A 121 2.26 15.29 -16.61
C GLU A 121 1.15 14.52 -15.89
N ASP A 122 0.20 13.98 -16.65
CA ASP A 122 -0.89 13.16 -16.10
C ASP A 122 -0.37 11.87 -15.47
N TYR A 123 0.63 11.23 -16.10
CA TYR A 123 1.25 10.01 -15.59
C TYR A 123 1.90 10.25 -14.22
N HIS A 124 2.73 11.28 -14.08
CA HIS A 124 3.41 11.56 -12.81
C HIS A 124 2.44 12.06 -11.74
N GLN A 125 1.39 12.80 -12.12
CA GLN A 125 0.31 13.13 -11.19
C GLN A 125 -0.41 11.86 -10.70
N THR A 126 -0.65 10.90 -11.59
CA THR A 126 -1.24 9.60 -11.26
C THR A 126 -0.32 8.78 -10.36
N VAL A 127 1.00 8.76 -10.61
CA VAL A 127 2.00 8.12 -9.73
C VAL A 127 1.91 8.69 -8.31
N ILE A 128 1.80 10.01 -8.16
CA ILE A 128 1.67 10.65 -6.84
C ILE A 128 0.34 10.27 -6.16
N GLY A 129 -0.76 10.24 -6.91
CA GLY A 129 -2.08 9.87 -6.39
C GLY A 129 -2.21 8.40 -6.00
N MET A 130 -1.51 7.50 -6.69
CA MET A 130 -1.48 6.07 -6.39
C MET A 130 -0.44 5.70 -5.31
N PHE A 131 0.64 6.48 -5.19
CA PHE A 131 1.73 6.25 -4.24
C PHE A 131 1.97 7.47 -3.35
N PRO A 132 1.07 7.75 -2.39
CA PRO A 132 1.22 8.83 -1.42
C PRO A 132 2.40 8.61 -0.48
N SER A 133 2.83 9.68 0.19
CA SER A 133 3.91 9.62 1.18
C SER A 133 3.77 10.73 2.20
N LEU A 134 3.61 10.39 3.48
CA LEU A 134 3.56 11.35 4.58
C LEU A 134 4.96 11.69 5.11
N THR A 135 5.84 10.69 5.16
CA THR A 135 7.12 10.74 5.89
C THR A 135 8.34 10.55 4.99
N GLY A 136 8.15 10.50 3.67
CA GLY A 136 9.20 10.21 2.69
C GLY A 136 9.41 8.72 2.41
N ASN A 137 8.52 7.87 2.92
CA ASN A 137 8.45 6.45 2.59
C ASN A 137 7.39 6.20 1.51
N LEU A 138 7.67 5.28 0.59
CA LEU A 138 6.69 4.86 -0.41
C LEU A 138 5.54 4.13 0.29
N SER A 139 4.30 4.48 -0.03
CA SER A 139 3.12 3.77 0.44
C SER A 139 2.01 3.84 -0.59
N ILE A 140 1.08 2.89 -0.55
CA ILE A 140 -0.21 3.01 -1.23
C ILE A 140 -1.31 3.51 -0.29
N HIS A 141 -1.05 3.54 1.03
CA HIS A 141 -2.00 3.95 2.06
C HIS A 141 -1.83 5.43 2.41
N THR A 142 -2.94 6.09 2.74
CA THR A 142 -2.94 7.49 3.18
C THR A 142 -4.18 7.80 3.99
N SER A 143 -4.11 8.83 4.84
CA SER A 143 -5.25 9.39 5.56
C SER A 143 -6.10 10.34 4.70
N ARG A 144 -5.68 10.64 3.47
CA ARG A 144 -6.44 11.50 2.54
C ARG A 144 -7.73 10.83 2.09
N ASN A 145 -8.85 11.38 2.55
CA ASN A 145 -10.19 10.84 2.32
C ASN A 145 -10.61 10.75 0.84
N ASP A 146 -9.97 11.48 -0.08
CA ASP A 146 -10.28 11.53 -1.51
C ASP A 146 -9.39 10.61 -2.37
N SER A 147 -8.44 9.91 -1.74
CA SER A 147 -7.42 9.10 -2.42
C SER A 147 -7.97 7.81 -3.02
N PHE A 148 -7.24 7.27 -4.02
CA PHE A 148 -7.63 6.06 -4.73
C PHE A 148 -7.75 4.83 -3.81
N ILE A 149 -6.81 4.65 -2.88
CA ILE A 149 -6.85 3.54 -1.91
C ILE A 149 -8.09 3.61 -1.00
N ARG A 150 -8.39 4.82 -0.48
CA ARG A 150 -9.54 5.04 0.40
C ARG A 150 -10.85 4.80 -0.34
N PHE A 151 -10.90 5.20 -1.61
CA PHE A 151 -12.05 4.90 -2.47
C PHE A 151 -12.31 3.40 -2.58
N LEU A 152 -11.27 2.58 -2.80
CA LEU A 152 -11.39 1.12 -2.88
C LEU A 152 -11.79 0.45 -1.55
N GLU A 153 -11.44 1.07 -0.42
CA GLU A 153 -11.69 0.55 0.92
C GLU A 153 -13.10 0.88 1.47
N PHE A 154 -13.82 1.84 0.89
CA PHE A 154 -15.18 2.14 1.34
C PHE A 154 -16.12 0.95 1.18
N GLU A 155 -17.00 0.73 2.17
CA GLU A 155 -17.87 -0.45 2.25
C GLU A 155 -18.65 -0.71 0.96
N HIS A 156 -19.26 0.32 0.36
CA HIS A 156 -20.04 0.19 -0.87
C HIS A 156 -19.20 -0.11 -2.13
N VAL A 157 -17.89 0.20 -2.10
CA VAL A 157 -16.93 -0.02 -3.20
C VAL A 157 -16.16 -1.33 -3.02
N SER A 158 -15.88 -1.71 -1.77
CA SER A 158 -15.00 -2.82 -1.39
C SER A 158 -15.37 -4.16 -2.03
N LYS A 159 -16.66 -4.41 -2.26
CA LYS A 159 -17.18 -5.60 -2.96
C LYS A 159 -16.82 -5.64 -4.46
N HIS A 160 -16.46 -4.51 -5.05
CA HIS A 160 -16.11 -4.34 -6.46
C HIS A 160 -14.63 -4.01 -6.67
N LYS A 161 -13.80 -3.99 -5.62
CA LYS A 161 -12.39 -3.60 -5.72
C LYS A 161 -11.61 -4.43 -6.75
N ILE A 162 -11.83 -5.74 -6.79
CA ILE A 162 -11.18 -6.64 -7.75
C ILE A 162 -11.67 -6.38 -9.19
N ASP A 163 -12.97 -6.10 -9.37
CA ASP A 163 -13.51 -5.71 -10.68
C ASP A 163 -12.88 -4.39 -11.16
N ILE A 164 -12.76 -3.39 -10.29
CA ILE A 164 -12.16 -2.09 -10.61
C ILE A 164 -10.69 -2.27 -11.02
N LEU A 165 -9.89 -2.98 -10.21
CA LEU A 165 -8.48 -3.26 -10.52
C LEU A 165 -8.33 -4.03 -11.83
N ALA A 166 -9.20 -5.01 -12.10
CA ALA A 166 -9.21 -5.75 -13.36
C ALA A 166 -9.53 -4.85 -14.56
N CYS A 167 -10.48 -3.91 -14.41
CA CYS A 167 -10.79 -2.94 -15.46
C CYS A 167 -9.59 -2.03 -15.74
N LEU A 168 -8.94 -1.47 -14.72
CA LEU A 168 -7.77 -0.61 -14.89
C LEU A 168 -6.60 -1.36 -15.54
N PHE A 169 -6.36 -2.62 -15.14
CA PHE A 169 -5.38 -3.50 -15.79
C PHE A 169 -5.68 -3.67 -17.28
N LEU A 170 -6.93 -3.98 -17.64
CA LEU A 170 -7.35 -4.20 -19.02
C LEU A 170 -7.30 -2.91 -19.87
N LEU A 171 -7.68 -1.77 -19.29
CA LEU A 171 -7.54 -0.45 -19.94
C LEU A 171 -6.08 -0.13 -20.21
N ALA A 172 -5.18 -0.40 -19.25
CA ALA A 172 -3.74 -0.22 -19.43
C ALA A 172 -3.18 -1.14 -20.52
N GLU A 173 -3.67 -2.37 -20.64
CA GLU A 173 -3.30 -3.28 -21.73
C GLU A 173 -3.74 -2.74 -23.10
N GLY A 174 -4.89 -2.05 -23.16
CA GLY A 174 -5.49 -1.46 -24.36
C GLY A 174 -6.83 -2.05 -24.75
N VAL A 175 -7.48 -2.77 -23.83
CA VAL A 175 -8.80 -3.35 -24.03
C VAL A 175 -9.88 -2.29 -23.84
N ASP A 176 -10.84 -2.26 -24.75
CA ASP A 176 -11.99 -1.35 -24.70
C ASP A 176 -13.05 -1.85 -23.71
N ILE A 177 -12.78 -1.66 -22.42
CA ILE A 177 -13.73 -1.95 -21.33
C ILE A 177 -14.70 -0.77 -21.18
N PRO A 178 -16.01 -1.00 -21.07
CA PRO A 178 -17.01 0.07 -20.93
C PRO A 178 -17.11 0.55 -19.47
N LEU A 179 -15.99 1.02 -18.94
CA LEU A 179 -15.87 1.69 -17.64
C LEU A 179 -15.80 3.20 -17.89
N ASN A 180 -16.74 3.96 -17.32
CA ASN A 180 -16.78 5.41 -17.42
C ASN A 180 -17.16 6.03 -16.08
N ILE A 181 -16.83 7.31 -15.91
CA ILE A 181 -17.36 8.15 -14.84
C ILE A 181 -18.44 9.02 -15.46
N GLU A 182 -19.65 8.91 -14.94
CA GLU A 182 -20.83 9.63 -15.41
C GLU A 182 -21.23 10.67 -14.37
N ASP A 183 -21.49 11.90 -14.82
CA ASP A 183 -22.07 12.94 -13.98
C ASP A 183 -23.55 12.63 -13.72
N SER A 184 -23.93 12.58 -12.44
CA SER A 184 -25.32 12.44 -12.02
C SER A 184 -25.75 13.61 -11.15
N GLU A 185 -27.06 13.77 -10.93
CA GLU A 185 -27.61 14.80 -10.03
C GLU A 185 -27.03 14.72 -8.61
N THR A 186 -26.59 13.52 -8.17
CA THR A 186 -26.05 13.30 -6.83
C THR A 186 -24.51 13.41 -6.77
N GLY A 187 -23.84 13.48 -7.92
CA GLY A 187 -22.38 13.58 -8.06
C GLY A 187 -21.81 12.58 -9.09
N PRO A 188 -20.48 12.55 -9.28
CA PRO A 188 -19.84 11.62 -10.19
C PRO A 188 -20.06 10.16 -9.74
N THR A 189 -20.34 9.29 -10.71
CA THR A 189 -20.63 7.88 -10.49
C THR A 189 -19.75 7.03 -11.42
N LEU A 190 -19.03 6.08 -10.84
CA LEU A 190 -18.27 5.09 -11.59
C LEU A 190 -19.20 3.98 -12.08
N VAL A 191 -19.33 3.83 -13.40
CA VAL A 191 -20.24 2.89 -14.04
C VAL A 191 -19.45 1.91 -14.89
N LEU A 192 -19.65 0.62 -14.64
CA LEU A 192 -19.21 -0.45 -15.53
C LEU A 192 -20.44 -1.05 -16.21
N LYS A 193 -20.53 -0.90 -17.52
CA LYS A 193 -21.62 -1.50 -18.31
C LYS A 193 -21.33 -2.98 -18.60
N GLU A 194 -22.39 -3.78 -18.74
CA GLU A 194 -22.23 -5.17 -19.17
C GLU A 194 -21.64 -5.25 -20.58
N VAL A 195 -20.66 -6.14 -20.77
CA VAL A 195 -20.14 -6.48 -22.09
C VAL A 195 -21.13 -7.47 -22.73
N ILE A 196 -22.19 -6.96 -23.37
CA ILE A 196 -23.28 -7.77 -23.92
C ILE A 196 -22.94 -8.27 -25.34
N ALA A 197 -22.94 -9.59 -25.52
CA ALA A 197 -23.10 -10.23 -26.82
C ALA A 197 -24.47 -9.86 -27.42
N LYS A 198 -24.50 -9.11 -28.53
CA LYS A 198 -25.78 -8.76 -29.19
C LYS A 198 -26.51 -10.04 -29.60
N PRO A 199 -27.75 -10.30 -29.13
CA PRO A 199 -28.46 -11.51 -29.54
C PRO A 199 -28.69 -11.47 -31.05
N ILE A 200 -28.43 -12.60 -31.71
CA ILE A 200 -28.69 -12.85 -33.13
C ILE A 200 -30.11 -12.40 -33.44
N MET A 201 -30.26 -11.27 -34.15
CA MET A 201 -31.53 -10.95 -34.80
C MET A 201 -31.74 -11.99 -35.89
N ARG A 202 -32.44 -13.08 -35.57
CA ARG A 202 -33.13 -13.87 -36.59
C ARG A 202 -34.08 -12.90 -37.28
N LYS A 203 -33.84 -12.65 -38.57
CA LYS A 203 -34.72 -11.85 -39.42
C LYS A 203 -36.11 -12.49 -39.42
N SER A 204 -37.01 -12.02 -38.56
CA SER A 204 -38.43 -12.28 -38.66
C SER A 204 -39.19 -10.96 -38.50
N LYS A 205 -39.52 -10.39 -39.66
CA LYS A 205 -40.55 -9.38 -40.02
C LYS A 205 -40.73 -8.12 -39.16
N PRO A 206 -41.16 -7.00 -39.79
CA PRO A 206 -41.17 -5.69 -39.15
C PRO A 206 -42.43 -5.55 -38.32
N GLU A 207 -42.29 -5.55 -37.00
CA GLU A 207 -43.31 -4.96 -36.13
C GLU A 207 -42.65 -3.93 -35.23
N ASN A 208 -43.18 -2.72 -35.31
CA ASN A 208 -42.82 -1.55 -34.55
C ASN A 208 -42.81 -1.84 -33.04
N LYS A 209 -41.63 -2.09 -32.49
CA LYS A 209 -41.34 -1.80 -31.08
C LYS A 209 -39.98 -1.15 -30.97
N GLN A 210 -40.02 0.18 -30.85
CA GLN A 210 -38.94 1.02 -30.42
C GLN A 210 -38.67 0.73 -28.93
N ASN A 211 -38.12 -0.44 -28.64
CA ASN A 211 -37.57 -0.76 -27.33
C ASN A 211 -36.06 -0.59 -27.44
N SER A 212 -35.57 0.60 -27.11
CA SER A 212 -34.18 0.79 -26.72
C SER A 212 -33.87 -0.21 -25.61
N LYS A 213 -33.07 -1.23 -25.92
CA LYS A 213 -32.53 -2.14 -24.89
C LYS A 213 -31.66 -1.28 -23.98
N GLU A 214 -32.13 -0.99 -22.78
CA GLU A 214 -31.31 -0.37 -21.74
C GLU A 214 -30.06 -1.23 -21.53
N GLU A 215 -28.89 -0.63 -21.74
CA GLU A 215 -27.61 -1.25 -21.41
C GLU A 215 -27.60 -1.50 -19.91
N LYS A 216 -27.53 -2.77 -19.49
CA LYS A 216 -27.47 -3.10 -18.07
C LYS A 216 -26.10 -2.78 -17.52
N ASN A 217 -26.06 -2.16 -16.34
CA ASN A 217 -24.82 -1.89 -15.62
C ASN A 217 -24.43 -3.11 -14.79
N LYS A 218 -23.18 -3.57 -14.90
CA LYS A 218 -22.60 -4.58 -14.01
C LYS A 218 -22.45 -4.00 -12.60
N PHE A 219 -22.03 -2.74 -12.50
CA PHE A 219 -22.13 -1.96 -11.27
C PHE A 219 -22.27 -0.47 -11.57
N SER A 220 -22.80 0.27 -10.61
CA SER A 220 -22.86 1.72 -10.57
C SER A 220 -22.55 2.17 -9.15
N ILE A 221 -21.46 2.92 -8.98
CA ILE A 221 -20.86 3.24 -7.68
C ILE A 221 -20.72 4.75 -7.55
N SER A 222 -21.38 5.35 -6.54
CA SER A 222 -21.19 6.76 -6.21
C SER A 222 -19.74 7.03 -5.82
N MET A 223 -19.12 8.02 -6.46
CA MET A 223 -17.80 8.56 -6.09
C MET A 223 -17.90 9.71 -5.09
N LYS A 224 -19.10 9.94 -4.54
CA LYS A 224 -19.34 10.86 -3.43
C LYS A 224 -19.60 10.05 -2.17
N VAL A 225 -18.69 10.17 -1.21
CA VAL A 225 -18.72 9.35 0.01
C VAL A 225 -18.84 10.24 1.23
N MET A 226 -19.57 9.78 2.24
CA MET A 226 -19.64 10.47 3.52
C MET A 226 -18.28 10.34 4.21
N CYS A 227 -17.64 11.46 4.48
CA CYS A 227 -16.36 11.51 5.18
C CYS A 227 -16.47 12.47 6.35
N SER A 228 -15.91 12.10 7.50
CA SER A 228 -15.75 13.01 8.62
C SER A 228 -14.59 13.96 8.31
N ILE A 229 -14.92 15.22 8.03
CA ILE A 229 -13.93 16.26 7.74
C ILE A 229 -13.64 17.02 9.04
N LYS A 230 -12.36 17.11 9.41
CA LYS A 230 -11.91 17.96 10.53
C LYS A 230 -12.03 19.43 10.13
N LYS A 231 -12.76 20.22 10.92
CA LYS A 231 -12.75 21.68 10.83
C LYS A 231 -11.54 22.25 11.57
N THR A 232 -11.26 23.53 11.29
CA THR A 232 -10.22 24.33 11.95
C THR A 232 -10.42 24.49 13.47
N ASP A 233 -11.61 24.16 13.99
CA ASP A 233 -11.97 24.19 15.41
C ASP A 233 -11.91 22.79 16.07
N ASN A 234 -11.28 21.80 15.43
CA ASN A 234 -11.20 20.39 15.86
C ASN A 234 -12.55 19.66 15.96
N THR A 235 -13.65 20.24 15.47
CA THR A 235 -14.93 19.52 15.36
C THR A 235 -14.97 18.71 14.05
N SER A 236 -15.58 17.53 14.08
CA SER A 236 -15.83 16.70 12.90
C SER A 236 -17.22 16.98 12.33
N GLN A 237 -17.29 17.31 11.04
CA GLN A 237 -18.56 17.34 10.32
C GLN A 237 -18.55 16.29 9.22
N ASP A 238 -19.56 15.43 9.23
CA ASP A 238 -19.78 14.50 8.14
C ASP A 238 -20.26 15.27 6.91
N LYS A 239 -19.46 15.19 5.85
CA LYS A 239 -19.79 15.80 4.57
C LYS A 239 -19.59 14.77 3.48
N HIS A 240 -20.52 14.78 2.53
CA HIS A 240 -20.33 14.07 1.27
C HIS A 240 -19.21 14.73 0.47
N ALA A 241 -18.04 14.09 0.46
CA ALA A 241 -16.86 14.52 -0.27
C ALA A 241 -16.73 13.75 -1.59
N VAL A 242 -16.42 14.47 -2.66
CA VAL A 242 -16.10 13.88 -3.96
C VAL A 242 -14.69 13.30 -3.90
N GLN A 243 -14.54 12.07 -4.38
CA GLN A 243 -13.28 11.33 -4.42
C GLN A 243 -12.43 11.76 -5.63
N ALA A 244 -12.08 13.05 -5.69
CA ALA A 244 -11.46 13.67 -6.86
C ALA A 244 -10.13 13.00 -7.26
N SER A 245 -9.26 12.69 -6.29
CA SER A 245 -8.00 12.01 -6.59
C SER A 245 -8.22 10.58 -7.11
N ALA A 246 -9.23 9.86 -6.63
CA ALA A 246 -9.59 8.54 -7.17
C ALA A 246 -10.15 8.64 -8.59
N GLU A 247 -10.99 9.66 -8.85
CA GLU A 247 -11.52 9.99 -10.17
C GLU A 247 -10.41 10.30 -11.16
N ASP A 248 -9.43 11.13 -10.80
CA ASP A 248 -8.27 11.46 -11.64
C ASP A 248 -7.47 10.20 -12.03
N VAL A 249 -7.21 9.31 -11.07
CA VAL A 249 -6.50 8.05 -11.31
C VAL A 249 -7.28 7.16 -12.28
N ILE A 250 -8.58 6.99 -12.10
CA ILE A 250 -9.41 6.16 -12.99
C ILE A 250 -9.49 6.77 -14.40
N ASN A 251 -9.73 8.08 -14.49
CA ASN A 251 -9.79 8.81 -15.75
C ASN A 251 -8.47 8.74 -16.52
N PHE A 252 -7.32 8.77 -15.83
CA PHE A 252 -6.03 8.57 -16.47
C PHE A 252 -5.97 7.27 -17.29
N PHE A 253 -6.40 6.14 -16.72
CA PHE A 253 -6.40 4.85 -17.43
C PHE A 253 -7.44 4.80 -18.55
N ILE A 254 -8.64 5.37 -18.33
CA ILE A 254 -9.69 5.47 -19.36
C ILE A 254 -9.19 6.26 -20.57
N ASN A 255 -8.59 7.44 -20.33
CA ASN A 255 -8.14 8.36 -21.37
C ASN A 255 -6.93 7.84 -22.14
N ASN A 256 -6.09 7.01 -21.51
CA ASN A 256 -4.85 6.50 -22.12
C ASN A 256 -4.97 5.10 -22.71
N LYS A 257 -6.16 4.48 -22.74
CA LYS A 257 -6.37 3.12 -23.28
C LYS A 257 -5.97 2.96 -24.76
N THR A 258 -5.99 4.02 -25.56
CA THR A 258 -5.57 4.02 -26.97
C THR A 258 -4.28 4.80 -27.23
N ASN A 259 -3.56 5.24 -26.19
CA ASN A 259 -2.38 6.08 -26.34
C ASN A 259 -1.23 5.30 -27.02
N PRO A 260 -0.76 5.71 -28.21
CA PRO A 260 0.25 4.97 -28.97
C PRO A 260 1.63 4.96 -28.28
N ASP A 261 1.96 5.95 -27.45
CA ASP A 261 3.28 6.06 -26.81
C ASP A 261 3.56 4.92 -25.83
N ILE A 262 2.52 4.30 -25.29
CA ILE A 262 2.61 3.19 -24.32
C ILE A 262 2.29 1.83 -24.93
N ARG A 263 2.10 1.77 -26.25
CA ARG A 263 1.82 0.55 -27.02
C ARG A 263 3.09 0.02 -27.66
N GLU A 264 3.01 -1.15 -28.25
CA GLU A 264 4.09 -1.81 -28.98
C GLU A 264 4.70 -0.87 -30.04
N GLY A 265 6.01 -0.63 -29.96
CA GLY A 265 6.72 0.33 -30.82
C GLY A 265 6.65 1.81 -30.35
N GLY A 266 5.87 2.10 -29.32
CA GLY A 266 5.76 3.41 -28.70
C GLY A 266 7.00 3.82 -27.88
N LYS A 267 7.10 5.11 -27.56
CA LYS A 267 8.24 5.71 -26.83
C LYS A 267 8.48 5.10 -25.45
N TYR A 268 7.40 4.69 -24.77
CA TYR A 268 7.39 4.12 -23.44
C TYR A 268 6.94 2.65 -23.48
N ALA A 269 7.05 1.98 -24.62
CA ALA A 269 6.71 0.58 -24.77
C ALA A 269 7.49 -0.32 -23.79
N GLU A 270 6.95 -1.52 -23.56
CA GLU A 270 7.66 -2.57 -22.84
C GLU A 270 8.95 -2.94 -23.56
N PRO A 271 10.08 -3.09 -22.85
CA PRO A 271 11.36 -3.36 -23.48
C PRO A 271 11.40 -4.80 -23.98
N THR A 272 11.83 -4.96 -25.22
CA THR A 272 12.08 -6.27 -25.87
C THR A 272 13.57 -6.64 -25.88
N THR A 273 14.43 -5.66 -25.61
CA THR A 273 15.88 -5.83 -25.54
C THR A 273 16.46 -5.26 -24.24
N TYR A 274 17.67 -5.70 -23.90
CA TYR A 274 18.39 -5.17 -22.74
C TYR A 274 18.74 -3.68 -22.90
N GLU A 275 19.04 -3.23 -24.11
CA GLU A 275 19.31 -1.80 -24.39
C GLU A 275 18.08 -0.93 -24.16
N GLU A 276 16.90 -1.38 -24.60
CA GLU A 276 15.63 -0.70 -24.32
C GLU A 276 15.34 -0.66 -22.81
N PHE A 277 15.57 -1.77 -22.10
CA PHE A 277 15.39 -1.84 -20.64
C PHE A 277 16.27 -0.81 -19.92
N LYS A 278 17.54 -0.69 -20.30
CA LYS A 278 18.49 0.28 -19.69
C LYS A 278 18.05 1.73 -19.85
N THR A 279 17.21 2.06 -20.83
CA THR A 279 16.70 3.44 -20.97
C THR A 279 15.75 3.84 -19.84
N GLY A 280 15.15 2.88 -19.13
CA GLY A 280 14.15 3.13 -18.09
C GLY A 280 12.84 3.75 -18.59
N LYS A 281 12.67 3.98 -19.90
CA LYS A 281 11.49 4.68 -20.46
C LYS A 281 10.18 3.94 -20.20
N PHE A 282 10.23 2.60 -20.13
CA PHE A 282 9.08 1.76 -19.83
C PHE A 282 8.49 2.04 -18.44
N LEU A 283 9.24 2.65 -17.52
CA LEU A 283 8.75 3.08 -16.22
C LEU A 283 7.72 4.22 -16.31
N ASN A 284 7.53 4.80 -17.50
CA ASN A 284 6.44 5.72 -17.80
C ASN A 284 5.29 5.02 -18.56
N ASN A 285 5.17 3.70 -18.47
CA ASN A 285 4.08 2.94 -19.09
C ASN A 285 2.96 2.68 -18.08
N ALA A 286 1.72 2.99 -18.46
CA ALA A 286 0.54 2.72 -17.63
C ALA A 286 0.41 1.23 -17.23
N ARG A 287 0.86 0.28 -18.07
CA ARG A 287 0.88 -1.16 -17.76
C ARG A 287 1.78 -1.46 -16.56
N TRP A 288 2.99 -0.90 -16.54
CA TRP A 288 3.91 -1.08 -15.40
C TRP A 288 3.34 -0.46 -14.13
N LEU A 289 2.77 0.75 -14.22
CA LEU A 289 2.18 1.46 -13.09
C LEU A 289 1.06 0.65 -12.41
N ILE A 290 0.06 0.20 -13.17
CA ILE A 290 -1.08 -0.51 -12.60
C ILE A 290 -0.69 -1.90 -12.10
N GLN A 291 0.23 -2.59 -12.78
CA GLN A 291 0.74 -3.89 -12.32
C GLN A 291 1.45 -3.73 -10.97
N TYR A 292 2.32 -2.73 -10.82
CA TYR A 292 2.99 -2.46 -9.56
C TYR A 292 1.98 -2.19 -8.44
N TYR A 293 0.99 -1.33 -8.68
CA TYR A 293 -0.02 -1.01 -7.67
C TYR A 293 -0.87 -2.22 -7.28
N ILE A 294 -1.30 -3.03 -8.26
CA ILE A 294 -2.12 -4.22 -8.01
C ILE A 294 -1.36 -5.19 -7.10
N PHE A 295 -0.10 -5.51 -7.38
CA PHE A 295 0.63 -6.49 -6.59
C PHE A 295 1.10 -5.93 -5.23
N LYS A 296 1.31 -4.62 -5.12
CA LYS A 296 1.48 -3.94 -3.82
C LYS A 296 0.18 -3.96 -2.99
N TYR A 297 -0.99 -3.99 -3.63
CA TYR A 297 -2.30 -4.01 -2.97
C TYR A 297 -2.77 -5.44 -2.61
N LEU A 298 -2.49 -6.44 -3.45
CA LEU A 298 -2.93 -7.83 -3.27
C LEU A 298 -1.95 -8.61 -2.39
N ASP A 299 -2.17 -8.57 -1.09
CA ASP A 299 -1.33 -9.19 -0.04
C ASP A 299 -1.42 -10.74 0.10
N SER A 300 -2.21 -11.43 -0.73
CA SER A 300 -2.43 -12.89 -0.58
C SER A 300 -2.59 -13.65 -1.90
N GLU A 301 -2.20 -14.93 -1.90
CA GLU A 301 -2.35 -15.84 -3.06
C GLU A 301 -3.82 -15.91 -3.52
N GLU A 302 -4.76 -16.00 -2.59
CA GLU A 302 -6.19 -16.08 -2.88
C GLU A 302 -6.70 -14.82 -3.60
N LYS A 303 -6.32 -13.63 -3.11
CA LYS A 303 -6.68 -12.35 -3.72
C LYS A 303 -6.11 -12.23 -5.15
N ILE A 304 -4.89 -12.69 -5.38
CA ILE A 304 -4.27 -12.71 -6.73
C ILE A 304 -5.00 -13.69 -7.65
N ILE A 305 -5.38 -14.87 -7.15
CA ILE A 305 -6.15 -15.85 -7.93
C ILE A 305 -7.52 -15.28 -8.32
N ASP A 306 -8.20 -14.60 -7.41
CA ASP A 306 -9.51 -14.02 -7.69
C ASP A 306 -9.42 -12.84 -8.67
N PHE A 307 -8.38 -12.03 -8.58
CA PHE A 307 -8.03 -11.06 -9.61
C PHE A 307 -7.81 -11.71 -10.97
N ALA A 308 -7.01 -12.78 -11.04
CA ALA A 308 -6.72 -13.50 -12.27
C ALA A 308 -7.98 -14.12 -12.91
N LYS A 309 -8.87 -14.71 -12.10
CA LYS A 309 -10.18 -15.20 -12.56
C LYS A 309 -11.00 -14.06 -13.16
N THR A 310 -11.09 -12.93 -12.46
CA THR A 310 -11.88 -11.76 -12.89
C THR A 310 -11.38 -11.24 -14.24
N VAL A 311 -10.06 -11.07 -14.40
CA VAL A 311 -9.45 -10.66 -15.67
C VAL A 311 -9.75 -11.65 -16.79
N TYR A 312 -9.61 -12.96 -16.53
CA TYR A 312 -9.89 -13.99 -17.53
C TYR A 312 -11.35 -13.99 -17.98
N SER A 313 -12.30 -13.91 -17.05
CA SER A 313 -13.74 -13.89 -17.35
C SER A 313 -14.13 -12.62 -18.12
N MET A 314 -13.56 -11.46 -17.79
CA MET A 314 -13.76 -10.20 -18.54
C MET A 314 -13.21 -10.30 -19.98
N LEU A 315 -12.01 -10.85 -20.17
CA LEU A 315 -11.42 -11.06 -21.50
C LEU A 315 -12.28 -12.01 -22.34
N LYS A 316 -12.79 -13.11 -21.76
CA LYS A 316 -13.70 -14.03 -22.45
C LYS A 316 -14.99 -13.32 -22.89
N ALA A 317 -15.59 -12.52 -22.03
CA ALA A 317 -16.78 -11.75 -22.37
C ALA A 317 -16.52 -10.77 -23.53
N CYS A 318 -15.38 -10.07 -23.51
CA CYS A 318 -14.96 -9.19 -24.61
C CYS A 318 -14.77 -9.96 -25.92
N ILE A 319 -14.08 -11.10 -25.89
CA ILE A 319 -13.86 -11.94 -27.08
C ILE A 319 -15.19 -12.44 -27.65
N ALA A 320 -16.12 -12.89 -26.80
CA ALA A 320 -17.44 -13.35 -27.22
C ALA A 320 -18.23 -12.22 -27.90
N ALA A 321 -18.29 -11.04 -27.26
CA ALA A 321 -18.99 -9.89 -27.82
C ALA A 321 -18.44 -9.46 -29.19
N LYS A 322 -17.11 -9.48 -29.36
CA LYS A 322 -16.46 -9.11 -30.63
C LYS A 322 -16.58 -10.17 -31.72
N LYS A 323 -16.63 -11.46 -31.37
CA LYS A 323 -16.92 -12.54 -32.33
C LYS A 323 -18.33 -12.42 -32.91
N ASP A 324 -19.28 -11.90 -32.15
CA ASP A 324 -20.67 -11.72 -32.59
C ASP A 324 -20.86 -10.53 -33.56
N GLU A 325 -19.98 -9.53 -33.54
CA GLU A 325 -20.04 -8.34 -34.42
C GLU A 325 -19.75 -8.66 -35.90
N LYS A 326 -19.12 -9.82 -36.20
CA LYS A 326 -18.85 -10.35 -37.56
C LYS A 326 -18.31 -9.32 -38.57
N SER A 327 -17.21 -8.64 -38.24
CA SER A 327 -16.51 -7.71 -39.13
C SER A 327 -14.99 -7.99 -39.17
N ASP A 328 -14.28 -7.52 -40.21
CA ASP A 328 -12.81 -7.70 -40.28
C ASP A 328 -12.10 -7.00 -39.12
N LYS A 329 -12.55 -5.79 -38.75
CA LYS A 329 -12.07 -5.06 -37.59
C LYS A 329 -12.29 -5.86 -36.29
N SER A 330 -13.45 -6.49 -36.13
CA SER A 330 -13.73 -7.30 -34.93
C SER A 330 -12.88 -8.57 -34.89
N ASN A 331 -12.49 -9.13 -36.03
CA ASN A 331 -11.55 -10.26 -36.09
C ASN A 331 -10.13 -9.85 -35.65
N GLU A 332 -9.66 -8.66 -36.01
CA GLU A 332 -8.38 -8.12 -35.53
C GLU A 332 -8.40 -7.84 -34.03
N GLU A 333 -9.48 -7.23 -33.53
CA GLU A 333 -9.68 -7.00 -32.09
C GLU A 333 -9.73 -8.33 -31.31
N VAL A 334 -10.40 -9.37 -31.84
CA VAL A 334 -10.39 -10.71 -31.24
C VAL A 334 -8.98 -11.30 -31.17
N LYS A 335 -8.18 -11.21 -32.25
CA LYS A 335 -6.79 -11.68 -32.24
C LYS A 335 -5.96 -10.93 -31.20
N TYR A 336 -6.18 -9.62 -31.07
CA TYR A 336 -5.52 -8.81 -30.06
C TYR A 336 -5.90 -9.23 -28.64
N LEU A 337 -7.19 -9.44 -28.35
CA LEU A 337 -7.66 -9.94 -27.06
C LEU A 337 -7.10 -11.33 -26.74
N GLU A 338 -7.08 -12.24 -27.72
CA GLU A 338 -6.47 -13.57 -27.58
C GLU A 338 -4.96 -13.47 -27.32
N SER A 339 -4.28 -12.46 -27.89
CA SER A 339 -2.86 -12.19 -27.58
C SER A 339 -2.67 -11.78 -26.12
N ILE A 340 -3.58 -10.98 -25.55
CA ILE A 340 -3.55 -10.59 -24.13
C ILE A 340 -3.81 -11.79 -23.24
N VAL A 341 -4.77 -12.66 -23.60
CA VAL A 341 -4.98 -13.94 -22.90
C VAL A 341 -3.70 -14.76 -22.89
N ASN A 342 -2.98 -14.87 -24.02
CA ASN A 342 -1.73 -15.62 -24.11
C ASN A 342 -0.54 -14.94 -23.38
N LYS A 343 -0.59 -13.63 -23.15
CA LYS A 343 0.35 -12.90 -22.28
C LYS A 343 0.09 -13.23 -20.81
N CYS A 344 -1.18 -13.33 -20.40
CA CYS A 344 -1.57 -13.50 -19.00
C CYS A 344 -1.62 -14.98 -18.54
N PHE A 345 -2.09 -15.86 -19.41
CA PHE A 345 -2.52 -17.22 -19.07
C PHE A 345 -1.89 -18.27 -19.98
N VAL A 346 -1.83 -19.50 -19.48
CA VAL A 346 -1.40 -20.67 -20.23
C VAL A 346 -2.11 -21.91 -19.69
N LYS A 347 -2.34 -22.92 -20.52
CA LYS A 347 -2.85 -24.21 -20.04
C LYS A 347 -1.88 -24.82 -19.04
N SER A 348 -2.43 -25.45 -18.00
CA SER A 348 -1.65 -26.20 -17.01
C SER A 348 -0.68 -27.16 -17.71
N SER A 349 0.62 -26.98 -17.49
CA SER A 349 1.68 -27.78 -18.10
C SER A 349 2.92 -27.78 -17.21
N ASP A 350 3.69 -28.88 -17.26
CA ASP A 350 4.94 -29.01 -16.52
C ASP A 350 5.98 -27.95 -16.93
N ALA A 351 5.92 -27.49 -18.18
CA ALA A 351 6.79 -26.43 -18.69
C ALA A 351 6.55 -25.08 -17.98
N ASN A 352 5.28 -24.66 -17.78
CA ASN A 352 4.98 -23.42 -17.05
C ASN A 352 5.42 -23.52 -15.58
N THR A 353 5.15 -24.65 -14.94
CA THR A 353 5.55 -24.93 -13.56
C THR A 353 7.07 -24.92 -13.40
N SER A 354 7.80 -25.58 -14.31
CA SER A 354 9.26 -25.62 -14.31
C SER A 354 9.86 -24.23 -14.52
N ASN A 355 9.32 -23.44 -15.46
CA ASN A 355 9.75 -22.07 -15.71
C ASN A 355 9.52 -21.16 -14.51
N ALA A 356 8.35 -21.26 -13.86
CA ALA A 356 8.05 -20.53 -12.63
C ALA A 356 9.04 -20.89 -11.53
N LYS A 357 9.23 -22.19 -11.29
CA LYS A 357 10.16 -22.70 -10.28
C LYS A 357 11.58 -22.19 -10.53
N HIS A 358 12.10 -22.33 -11.75
CA HIS A 358 13.44 -21.89 -12.10
C HIS A 358 13.65 -20.38 -11.89
N ARG A 359 12.64 -19.55 -12.22
CA ARG A 359 12.70 -18.09 -11.97
C ARG A 359 12.72 -17.77 -10.49
N ILE A 360 11.85 -18.41 -9.72
CA ILE A 360 11.82 -18.25 -8.25
C ILE A 360 13.17 -18.67 -7.67
N ASP A 361 13.71 -19.83 -8.08
CA ASP A 361 14.99 -20.32 -7.61
C ASP A 361 16.14 -19.34 -7.93
N ILE A 362 16.15 -18.72 -9.12
CA ILE A 362 17.10 -17.64 -9.47
C ILE A 362 16.93 -16.42 -8.55
N LEU A 363 15.70 -15.94 -8.38
CA LEU A 363 15.43 -14.76 -7.54
C LEU A 363 15.81 -15.03 -6.09
N THR A 364 15.45 -16.18 -5.55
CA THR A 364 15.87 -16.64 -4.22
C THR A 364 17.38 -16.79 -4.12
N THR A 365 18.07 -17.14 -5.22
CA THR A 365 19.55 -17.23 -5.22
C THR A 365 20.22 -15.85 -5.25
N ILE A 366 19.70 -14.91 -6.04
CA ILE A 366 20.24 -13.54 -6.17
C ILE A 366 19.96 -12.73 -4.92
N TYR A 367 18.73 -12.82 -4.43
CA TYR A 367 18.23 -12.09 -3.27
C TYR A 367 18.15 -12.99 -2.04
N LYS A 368 19.06 -13.97 -1.92
CA LYS A 368 19.14 -14.89 -0.78
C LYS A 368 18.85 -14.14 0.51
N GLU A 369 17.98 -14.73 1.32
CA GLU A 369 17.77 -14.29 2.69
C GLU A 369 19.13 -14.02 3.32
N SER A 370 19.29 -12.79 3.83
CA SER A 370 20.50 -12.36 4.50
C SER A 370 20.95 -13.43 5.49
N PRO A 371 22.24 -13.70 5.70
CA PRO A 371 22.70 -14.54 6.81
C PRO A 371 22.20 -14.00 8.17
N LEU A 372 21.74 -12.75 8.22
CA LEU A 372 21.04 -12.17 9.37
C LEU A 372 19.56 -12.57 9.48
N ALA A 373 18.92 -13.19 8.48
CA ALA A 373 17.47 -13.48 8.39
C ALA A 373 16.89 -14.35 9.52
N ASN A 374 17.70 -14.71 10.51
CA ASN A 374 17.31 -15.50 11.68
C ASN A 374 17.87 -14.93 13.01
N VAL A 375 18.54 -13.77 12.99
CA VAL A 375 19.20 -13.18 14.17
C VAL A 375 18.32 -12.12 14.83
N PHE A 376 17.49 -11.43 14.05
CA PHE A 376 16.54 -10.41 14.50
C PHE A 376 15.18 -10.67 13.82
N PRO A 377 14.04 -10.30 14.43
CA PRO A 377 12.86 -10.07 13.62
C PRO A 377 13.19 -8.90 12.69
N PHE A 378 12.80 -9.00 11.41
CA PHE A 378 13.03 -7.99 10.37
C PHE A 378 14.43 -7.93 9.73
N SER A 379 15.34 -8.87 10.03
CA SER A 379 16.67 -8.92 9.41
C SER A 379 16.75 -9.78 8.14
N GLY A 380 15.60 -10.27 7.65
CA GLY A 380 15.41 -11.06 6.42
C GLY A 380 14.40 -10.41 5.46
N SER A 381 13.62 -11.20 4.73
CA SER A 381 12.47 -10.75 3.90
C SER A 381 11.20 -10.51 4.73
N ILE A 382 11.36 -10.12 6.00
CA ILE A 382 10.28 -9.92 6.96
C ILE A 382 10.20 -8.42 7.16
N ASP A 383 9.11 -7.81 6.71
CA ASP A 383 8.96 -6.36 6.78
C ASP A 383 8.64 -5.87 8.20
N VAL A 384 9.13 -4.67 8.52
CA VAL A 384 8.64 -3.88 9.66
C VAL A 384 7.18 -3.57 9.39
N ALA A 385 6.34 -3.57 10.43
CA ALA A 385 4.92 -3.30 10.23
C ALA A 385 4.72 -1.93 9.57
N GLU A 386 4.12 -1.92 8.38
CA GLU A 386 3.83 -0.70 7.64
C GLU A 386 2.62 -0.02 8.27
N TYR A 387 2.60 1.32 8.29
CA TYR A 387 1.39 2.01 8.73
C TYR A 387 0.29 1.80 7.68
N LYS A 388 -0.93 1.54 8.16
CA LYS A 388 -2.13 1.33 7.35
C LYS A 388 -3.26 2.21 7.88
N ALA A 389 -4.20 2.54 7.01
CA ALA A 389 -5.47 3.11 7.44
C ALA A 389 -6.33 1.96 7.98
N ILE A 390 -6.66 1.95 9.27
CA ILE A 390 -7.43 0.87 9.91
C ILE A 390 -8.70 1.37 10.56
N SER A 391 -9.67 0.47 10.75
CA SER A 391 -10.94 0.74 11.41
C SER A 391 -10.75 1.11 12.88
N SER A 392 -11.58 2.02 13.40
CA SER A 392 -11.58 2.33 14.82
C SER A 392 -12.20 1.16 15.60
N TYR A 393 -11.54 0.74 16.68
CA TYR A 393 -12.01 -0.26 17.62
C TYR A 393 -12.74 0.39 18.80
N ASN A 394 -13.95 -0.07 19.07
CA ASN A 394 -14.70 0.29 20.27
C ASN A 394 -14.53 -0.79 21.34
N ARG A 395 -13.65 -0.53 22.31
CA ARG A 395 -13.36 -1.44 23.42
C ARG A 395 -14.58 -1.77 24.29
N LYS A 396 -15.59 -0.89 24.39
CA LYS A 396 -16.78 -1.14 25.23
C LYS A 396 -17.76 -2.11 24.57
N GLU A 397 -17.87 -2.05 23.25
CA GLU A 397 -18.79 -2.87 22.44
C GLU A 397 -18.10 -4.08 21.82
N ASP A 398 -16.78 -4.16 21.93
CA ASP A 398 -15.91 -5.13 21.27
C ASP A 398 -16.18 -5.24 19.76
N SER A 399 -16.25 -4.08 19.10
CA SER A 399 -16.65 -3.96 17.70
C SER A 399 -15.75 -2.99 16.91
N PHE A 400 -15.66 -3.18 15.60
CA PHE A 400 -14.96 -2.28 14.69
C PHE A 400 -15.95 -1.37 13.96
N ASP A 401 -15.61 -0.07 13.92
CA ASP A 401 -16.29 0.92 13.10
C ASP A 401 -15.49 1.19 11.82
N ASN A 402 -15.95 0.57 10.72
CA ASN A 402 -15.33 0.72 9.40
C ASN A 402 -15.59 2.10 8.76
N SER A 403 -16.54 2.88 9.28
CA SER A 403 -16.81 4.23 8.78
C SER A 403 -15.79 5.25 9.29
N ASN A 404 -15.16 4.97 10.43
CA ASN A 404 -14.17 5.84 11.07
C ASN A 404 -12.79 5.18 11.09
N MET A 405 -12.00 5.42 10.06
CA MET A 405 -10.64 4.91 9.98
C MET A 405 -9.57 5.93 10.41
N TYR A 406 -8.39 5.46 10.77
CA TYR A 406 -7.24 6.30 11.14
C TYR A 406 -5.91 5.69 10.68
N SER A 407 -4.89 6.53 10.58
CA SER A 407 -3.53 6.11 10.21
C SER A 407 -2.80 5.59 11.45
N ASN A 408 -2.49 4.30 11.50
CA ASN A 408 -1.97 3.65 12.71
C ASN A 408 -0.42 3.77 12.87
N CYS A 409 0.17 4.90 12.52
CA CYS A 409 1.63 5.04 12.43
C CYS A 409 2.35 4.75 13.77
N ALA A 410 1.83 5.26 14.89
CA ALA A 410 2.46 5.07 16.19
C ALA A 410 2.23 3.64 16.70
N GLU A 411 1.06 3.08 16.40
CA GLU A 411 0.63 1.74 16.71
C GLU A 411 1.47 0.70 15.96
N ALA A 412 1.70 0.89 14.65
CA ALA A 412 2.56 0.03 13.83
C ALA A 412 4.03 0.07 14.30
N GLY A 413 4.50 1.24 14.75
CA GLY A 413 5.81 1.36 15.41
C GLY A 413 5.89 0.55 16.71
N LEU A 414 4.85 0.61 17.54
CA LEU A 414 4.75 -0.20 18.76
C LEU A 414 4.65 -1.69 18.44
N LEU A 415 3.88 -2.09 17.44
CA LEU A 415 3.79 -3.48 16.98
C LEU A 415 5.18 -4.02 16.62
N SER A 416 5.90 -3.30 15.77
CA SER A 416 7.25 -3.67 15.35
C SER A 416 8.21 -3.77 16.54
N LEU A 417 8.13 -2.83 17.49
CA LEU A 417 8.92 -2.89 18.71
C LEU A 417 8.60 -4.14 19.55
N PHE A 418 7.32 -4.46 19.75
CA PHE A 418 6.95 -5.65 20.52
C PHE A 418 7.31 -6.95 19.83
N CYS A 419 7.26 -7.00 18.50
CA CYS A 419 7.82 -8.11 17.74
C CYS A 419 9.34 -8.25 18.00
N CYS A 420 10.10 -7.14 18.07
CA CYS A 420 11.51 -7.17 18.48
C CYS A 420 11.70 -7.73 19.89
N LEU A 421 10.92 -7.26 20.85
CA LEU A 421 11.04 -7.67 22.25
C LEU A 421 10.66 -9.14 22.45
N ALA A 422 9.63 -9.60 21.74
CA ALA A 422 9.09 -10.95 21.88
C ALA A 422 9.88 -12.00 21.10
N TYR A 423 10.69 -11.63 20.11
CA TYR A 423 11.31 -12.60 19.22
C TYR A 423 12.35 -13.47 19.92
N ASP A 424 12.16 -14.77 19.81
CA ASP A 424 13.09 -15.78 20.29
C ASP A 424 13.85 -16.39 19.11
N ALA A 425 15.11 -15.99 18.94
CA ALA A 425 15.95 -16.46 17.84
C ALA A 425 16.17 -17.99 17.83
N GLN A 426 16.03 -18.67 18.99
CA GLN A 426 16.21 -20.13 19.06
C GLN A 426 15.01 -20.88 18.49
N THR A 427 13.79 -20.47 18.90
CA THR A 427 12.55 -21.12 18.47
C THR A 427 12.02 -20.53 17.17
N LYS A 428 12.48 -19.33 16.80
CA LYS A 428 11.99 -18.51 15.68
C LYS A 428 10.52 -18.12 15.83
N GLU A 429 10.05 -18.02 17.07
CA GLU A 429 8.69 -17.65 17.44
C GLU A 429 8.70 -16.43 18.37
N TYR A 430 7.55 -15.77 18.51
CA TYR A 430 7.37 -14.71 19.49
C TYR A 430 6.94 -15.32 20.83
N ASN A 431 7.71 -15.01 21.88
CA ASN A 431 7.44 -15.38 23.27
C ASN A 431 7.47 -14.13 24.15
N ILE A 432 6.44 -13.94 24.98
CA ILE A 432 6.31 -12.80 25.87
C ILE A 432 6.38 -13.16 27.37
N ASP A 433 6.65 -14.43 27.70
CA ASP A 433 6.64 -14.91 29.09
C ASP A 433 7.67 -14.18 29.97
N HIS A 434 8.79 -13.79 29.36
CA HIS A 434 9.86 -13.03 30.02
C HIS A 434 9.48 -11.57 30.34
N MET A 435 8.41 -11.02 29.75
CA MET A 435 8.01 -9.63 29.93
C MET A 435 7.24 -9.37 31.24
N GLY A 436 6.76 -10.43 31.91
CA GLY A 436 6.03 -10.38 33.17
C GLY A 436 4.51 -10.35 32.99
N ASN A 437 3.82 -9.53 33.79
CA ASN A 437 2.34 -9.46 33.80
C ASN A 437 1.81 -8.56 32.67
N VAL A 438 1.93 -9.05 31.44
CA VAL A 438 1.37 -8.40 30.24
C VAL A 438 -0.16 -8.36 30.26
N SER A 439 -0.73 -7.40 29.53
CA SER A 439 -2.18 -7.28 29.36
C SER A 439 -2.81 -8.50 28.67
N PRO A 440 -4.09 -8.82 28.96
CA PRO A 440 -4.80 -9.91 28.29
C PRO A 440 -4.82 -9.79 26.76
N ASP A 441 -4.99 -8.57 26.24
CA ASP A 441 -5.03 -8.33 24.78
C ASP A 441 -3.66 -8.59 24.14
N LEU A 442 -2.57 -8.13 24.77
CA LEU A 442 -1.21 -8.40 24.28
C LEU A 442 -0.91 -9.91 24.28
N LYS A 443 -1.38 -10.63 25.31
CA LYS A 443 -1.25 -12.08 25.39
C LYS A 443 -2.06 -12.80 24.32
N SER A 444 -3.30 -12.37 24.08
CA SER A 444 -4.16 -12.90 23.01
C SER A 444 -3.54 -12.67 21.64
N PHE A 445 -2.99 -11.47 21.40
CA PHE A 445 -2.36 -11.12 20.13
C PHE A 445 -1.19 -12.05 19.81
N PHE A 446 -0.21 -12.19 20.70
CA PHE A 446 0.95 -13.05 20.46
C PHE A 446 0.64 -14.55 20.57
N HIS A 447 -0.49 -14.94 21.16
CA HIS A 447 -0.97 -16.32 21.06
C HIS A 447 -1.43 -16.66 19.65
N THR A 448 -2.14 -15.73 18.99
CA THR A 448 -2.62 -15.89 17.61
C THR A 448 -1.52 -15.65 16.58
N TYR A 449 -0.69 -14.61 16.77
CA TYR A 449 0.39 -14.19 15.88
C TYR A 449 1.76 -14.51 16.50
N ASN A 450 2.00 -15.79 16.82
CA ASN A 450 3.21 -16.23 17.52
C ASN A 450 4.43 -16.46 16.60
N LYS A 451 4.31 -16.19 15.30
CA LYS A 451 5.37 -16.41 14.32
C LYS A 451 5.61 -15.14 13.51
N PRO A 452 6.88 -14.82 13.17
CA PRO A 452 7.16 -13.79 12.20
C PRO A 452 6.47 -14.12 10.88
N LEU A 453 5.68 -13.18 10.38
CA LEU A 453 5.08 -13.25 9.05
C LEU A 453 5.98 -12.51 8.08
N GLU A 454 6.16 -13.03 6.87
CA GLU A 454 6.93 -12.33 5.83
C GLU A 454 6.32 -10.96 5.47
N ALA A 455 5.02 -10.74 5.72
CA ALA A 455 4.35 -9.45 5.58
C ALA A 455 3.19 -9.35 6.60
N ASP A 456 2.91 -8.14 7.09
CA ASP A 456 1.78 -7.85 7.96
C ASP A 456 0.46 -7.79 7.18
N THR A 457 -0.65 -8.24 7.79
CA THR A 457 -1.98 -8.19 7.12
C THR A 457 -2.86 -7.13 7.75
N TYR A 458 -3.86 -6.65 7.00
CA TYR A 458 -4.85 -5.70 7.51
C TYR A 458 -5.52 -6.22 8.80
N GLU A 459 -5.83 -7.51 8.84
CA GLU A 459 -6.42 -8.19 10.00
C GLU A 459 -5.48 -8.18 11.20
N MET A 460 -4.17 -8.38 11.00
CA MET A 460 -3.18 -8.29 12.06
C MET A 460 -3.15 -6.89 12.68
N HIS A 461 -3.26 -5.82 11.88
CA HIS A 461 -3.32 -4.47 12.44
C HIS A 461 -4.63 -4.19 13.18
N ASN A 462 -5.76 -4.72 12.71
CA ASN A 462 -7.03 -4.61 13.45
C ASN A 462 -6.92 -5.31 14.81
N GLU A 463 -6.38 -6.53 14.86
CA GLU A 463 -6.16 -7.23 16.12
C GLU A 463 -5.15 -6.51 17.01
N TRP A 464 -4.08 -5.94 16.43
CA TRP A 464 -3.14 -5.12 17.19
C TRP A 464 -3.79 -3.85 17.76
N SER A 465 -4.75 -3.25 17.05
CA SER A 465 -5.46 -2.07 17.57
C SER A 465 -6.22 -2.38 18.87
N LYS A 466 -6.68 -3.62 19.08
CA LYS A 466 -7.28 -4.04 20.35
C LYS A 466 -6.29 -4.00 21.52
N VAL A 467 -4.99 -4.09 21.26
CA VAL A 467 -3.95 -4.00 22.29
C VAL A 467 -3.74 -2.57 22.76
N VAL A 468 -3.81 -1.59 21.85
CA VAL A 468 -3.37 -0.20 22.11
C VAL A 468 -4.49 0.85 22.10
N ALA A 469 -5.66 0.54 21.55
CA ALA A 469 -6.79 1.46 21.50
C ALA A 469 -7.60 1.44 22.80
N GLY A 470 -8.13 2.60 23.18
CA GLY A 470 -9.08 2.74 24.29
C GLY A 470 -8.52 2.36 25.65
N LEU A 471 -7.21 2.42 25.87
CA LEU A 471 -6.59 2.10 27.16
C LEU A 471 -7.11 3.03 28.27
N GLU A 472 -7.31 2.49 29.48
CA GLU A 472 -7.92 3.21 30.60
C GLU A 472 -7.03 4.33 31.16
N ASN A 473 -5.71 4.21 30.96
CA ASN A 473 -4.74 5.18 31.44
C ASN A 473 -4.97 6.57 30.83
N ALA A 474 -5.38 7.51 31.68
CA ALA A 474 -5.70 8.88 31.30
C ALA A 474 -4.48 9.68 30.80
N ASN A 475 -3.25 9.24 31.11
CA ASN A 475 -2.03 9.91 30.66
C ASN A 475 -1.64 9.53 29.23
N ILE A 476 -2.21 8.46 28.67
CA ILE A 476 -2.04 8.11 27.26
C ILE A 476 -2.86 9.07 26.41
N ARG A 477 -2.16 9.78 25.52
CA ARG A 477 -2.72 10.79 24.63
C ARG A 477 -3.12 10.17 23.29
N TYR A 478 -4.33 10.49 22.84
CA TYR A 478 -4.86 10.13 21.53
C TYR A 478 -5.23 11.42 20.78
N LEU A 479 -5.14 11.40 19.45
CA LEU A 479 -5.50 12.52 18.57
C LEU A 479 -7.01 12.68 18.39
N LYS A 480 -7.79 11.63 18.68
CA LYS A 480 -9.24 11.58 18.52
C LYS A 480 -9.92 11.17 19.84
N GLU A 481 -11.14 11.65 20.06
CA GLU A 481 -11.94 11.34 21.26
C GLU A 481 -12.28 9.85 21.38
N ASN A 482 -12.37 9.14 20.24
CA ASN A 482 -12.59 7.69 20.21
C ASN A 482 -11.38 6.88 20.72
N ARG A 483 -10.29 7.52 21.13
CA ARG A 483 -9.07 6.91 21.71
C ARG A 483 -8.48 5.78 20.85
N ASN A 484 -8.50 5.96 19.53
CA ASN A 484 -7.95 4.98 18.59
C ASN A 484 -6.61 5.40 18.00
N GLU A 485 -6.49 6.66 17.57
CA GLU A 485 -5.27 7.20 16.96
C GLU A 485 -4.36 7.80 18.04
N LEU A 486 -3.23 7.14 18.35
CA LEU A 486 -2.26 7.58 19.33
C LEU A 486 -1.60 8.90 18.90
N ALA A 487 -1.44 9.82 19.85
CA ALA A 487 -0.63 11.00 19.62
C ALA A 487 0.85 10.59 19.43
N PRO A 488 1.54 11.06 18.39
CA PRO A 488 2.92 10.69 18.14
C PRO A 488 3.84 11.26 19.23
N GLY A 489 4.81 10.47 19.67
CA GLY A 489 5.86 10.92 20.59
C GLY A 489 6.38 9.82 21.52
N ILE A 490 7.68 9.82 21.78
CA ILE A 490 8.34 8.77 22.56
C ILE A 490 7.79 8.64 23.98
N ILE A 491 7.52 9.76 24.67
CA ILE A 491 6.97 9.73 26.03
C ILE A 491 5.57 9.09 26.03
N ASN A 492 4.74 9.40 25.04
CA ASN A 492 3.42 8.77 24.90
C ASN A 492 3.54 7.26 24.63
N MET A 493 4.46 6.85 23.75
CA MET A 493 4.76 5.44 23.51
C MET A 493 5.24 4.72 24.78
N LEU A 494 6.05 5.37 25.63
CA LEU A 494 6.49 4.80 26.90
C LEU A 494 5.34 4.59 27.89
N TYR A 495 4.36 5.50 27.96
CA TYR A 495 3.13 5.26 28.72
C TYR A 495 2.38 4.04 28.20
N VAL A 496 2.23 3.90 26.87
CA VAL A 496 1.56 2.73 26.27
C VAL A 496 2.31 1.44 26.62
N ILE A 497 3.64 1.40 26.44
CA ILE A 497 4.47 0.22 26.76
C ILE A 497 4.31 -0.16 28.24
N ALA A 498 4.40 0.80 29.16
CA ALA A 498 4.27 0.55 30.59
C ALA A 498 2.86 0.03 30.95
N GLU A 499 1.82 0.54 30.29
CA GLU A 499 0.43 0.09 30.49
C GLU A 499 0.25 -1.37 30.04
N ILE A 500 0.57 -1.68 28.78
CA ILE A 500 0.28 -3.00 28.19
C ILE A 500 1.20 -4.11 28.70
N THR A 501 2.31 -3.76 29.37
CA THR A 501 3.21 -4.68 30.08
C THR A 501 2.92 -4.78 31.59
N GLY A 502 1.87 -4.09 32.08
CA GLY A 502 1.46 -4.13 33.49
C GLY A 502 2.44 -3.45 34.45
N ARG A 503 3.27 -2.54 33.95
CA ARG A 503 4.33 -1.85 34.71
C ARG A 503 3.97 -0.42 35.11
N TYR A 504 2.90 0.13 34.55
CA TYR A 504 2.53 1.53 34.76
C TYR A 504 2.47 1.92 36.25
N SER A 505 1.89 1.12 37.13
CA SER A 505 1.81 1.41 38.57
C SER A 505 3.17 1.55 39.26
N LYS A 506 4.22 0.90 38.75
CA LYS A 506 5.59 1.00 39.27
C LYS A 506 6.37 2.15 38.63
N GLU A 507 5.98 2.57 37.43
CA GLU A 507 6.74 3.50 36.58
C GLU A 507 6.07 4.88 36.44
N GLU A 508 4.86 5.04 36.98
CA GLU A 508 4.03 6.24 36.90
C GLU A 508 4.78 7.52 37.31
N GLU A 509 5.51 7.49 38.42
CA GLU A 509 6.25 8.66 38.92
C GLU A 509 7.35 9.10 37.93
N SER A 510 8.09 8.14 37.38
CA SER A 510 9.15 8.40 36.39
C SER A 510 8.57 8.98 35.10
N LEU A 511 7.47 8.41 34.61
CA LEU A 511 6.80 8.88 33.40
C LEU A 511 6.20 10.29 33.58
N LYS A 512 5.58 10.57 34.74
CA LYS A 512 5.08 11.91 35.09
C LYS A 512 6.21 12.93 35.17
N GLU A 513 7.38 12.55 35.69
CA GLU A 513 8.55 13.42 35.69
C GLU A 513 8.98 13.78 34.26
N LEU A 514 9.05 12.80 33.36
CA LEU A 514 9.39 13.02 31.94
C LEU A 514 8.39 13.98 31.27
N SER A 515 7.10 13.78 31.49
CA SER A 515 6.04 14.67 30.97
C SER A 515 6.16 16.09 31.50
N THR A 516 6.43 16.24 32.80
CA THR A 516 6.61 17.55 33.43
C THR A 516 7.85 18.28 32.89
N LEU A 517 8.92 17.54 32.58
CA LEU A 517 10.12 18.10 31.97
C LEU A 517 9.91 18.49 30.51
N LEU A 518 9.03 17.79 29.78
CA LEU A 518 8.65 18.14 28.41
C LEU A 518 7.90 19.48 28.32
N GLU A 519 7.12 19.80 29.34
CA GLU A 519 6.31 21.03 29.41
C GLU A 519 7.13 22.27 29.86
N LYS A 520 8.39 22.10 30.26
CA LYS A 520 9.29 23.19 30.69
C LYS A 520 10.18 23.68 29.53
N ASP A 521 10.51 24.98 29.53
CA ASP A 521 11.23 25.69 28.47
C ASP A 521 12.68 25.19 28.18
N ASP A 522 13.24 25.68 27.06
CA ASP A 522 14.45 25.19 26.34
C ASP A 522 15.70 24.86 27.19
N GLU A 523 15.90 25.49 28.36
CA GLU A 523 17.08 25.29 29.21
C GLU A 523 17.25 23.86 29.76
N ASN A 524 16.18 23.06 29.79
CA ASN A 524 16.21 21.69 30.33
C ASN A 524 16.20 20.58 29.27
N GLN A 525 16.28 20.91 27.98
CA GLN A 525 16.20 19.89 26.93
C GLN A 525 17.25 18.79 27.15
N SER A 526 18.54 19.13 27.31
CA SER A 526 19.64 18.16 27.52
C SER A 526 19.36 17.17 28.66
N LYS A 527 18.77 17.65 29.76
CA LYS A 527 18.41 16.82 30.92
C LYS A 527 17.24 15.89 30.61
N LEU A 528 16.22 16.41 29.91
CA LEU A 528 15.11 15.60 29.42
C LEU A 528 15.60 14.47 28.51
N PHE A 529 16.49 14.76 27.54
CA PHE A 529 17.08 13.73 26.68
C PHE A 529 17.72 12.60 27.46
N GLN A 530 18.59 12.96 28.42
CA GLN A 530 19.35 11.99 29.17
C GLN A 530 18.41 11.10 30.00
N LYS A 531 17.38 11.70 30.62
CA LYS A 531 16.38 10.95 31.38
C LYS A 531 15.52 10.03 30.51
N VAL A 532 15.03 10.53 29.37
CA VAL A 532 14.27 9.70 28.41
C VAL A 532 15.14 8.55 27.95
N LYS A 533 16.39 8.80 27.53
CA LYS A 533 17.32 7.76 27.08
C LYS A 533 17.51 6.67 28.15
N LEU A 534 17.88 7.07 29.38
CA LEU A 534 18.14 6.14 30.48
C LEU A 534 16.90 5.32 30.85
N TYR A 535 15.74 5.97 30.91
CA TYR A 535 14.49 5.29 31.22
C TYR A 535 14.11 4.31 30.10
N THR A 536 14.17 4.73 28.84
CA THR A 536 13.89 3.87 27.68
C THR A 536 14.83 2.68 27.65
N GLU A 537 16.14 2.89 27.82
CA GLU A 537 17.13 1.81 27.83
C GLU A 537 16.83 0.79 28.93
N LYS A 538 16.56 1.25 30.16
CA LYS A 538 16.19 0.38 31.29
C LYS A 538 14.91 -0.40 31.01
N LEU A 539 13.86 0.27 30.53
CA LEU A 539 12.57 -0.36 30.24
C LEU A 539 12.72 -1.42 29.15
N ILE A 540 13.33 -1.08 28.02
CA ILE A 540 13.54 -1.98 26.88
C ILE A 540 14.39 -3.17 27.29
N LEU A 541 15.54 -2.97 27.96
CA LEU A 541 16.37 -4.08 28.43
C LEU A 541 15.62 -5.02 29.38
N SER A 542 14.73 -4.50 30.22
CA SER A 542 13.92 -5.30 31.14
C SER A 542 12.77 -6.06 30.48
N LEU A 543 12.45 -5.72 29.23
CA LEU A 543 11.42 -6.36 28.40
C LEU A 543 12.03 -7.24 27.30
N SER A 544 13.34 -7.16 27.08
CA SER A 544 14.06 -8.00 26.12
C SER A 544 14.48 -9.33 26.74
N LYS A 545 14.45 -10.40 25.93
CA LYS A 545 15.06 -11.67 26.30
C LYS A 545 16.60 -11.53 26.35
N THR A 546 17.20 -11.73 27.51
CA THR A 546 18.67 -11.71 27.67
C THR A 546 19.30 -12.95 27.04
N TYR A 547 20.21 -12.75 26.08
CA TYR A 547 21.04 -13.82 25.53
C TYR A 547 22.23 -14.06 26.47
N ASN A 548 22.16 -15.13 27.27
CA ASN A 548 23.33 -15.62 28.02
C ASN A 548 24.14 -16.55 27.11
N GLU A 549 25.36 -16.13 26.75
CA GLU A 549 26.28 -16.92 25.92
C GLU A 549 26.71 -18.23 26.60
N GLU A 550 26.84 -18.26 27.93
CA GLU A 550 27.34 -19.44 28.65
C GLU A 550 26.35 -20.60 28.66
N GLU A 551 25.06 -20.37 28.92
CA GLU A 551 24.02 -21.41 28.94
C GLU A 551 23.66 -21.92 27.53
N ASN A 552 23.78 -21.08 26.50
CA ASN A 552 23.39 -21.43 25.13
C ASN A 552 24.56 -21.98 24.28
N SER A 553 25.79 -21.97 24.81
CA SER A 553 26.99 -22.48 24.12
C SER A 553 27.07 -24.01 24.04
N GLU A 554 26.30 -24.76 24.83
CA GLU A 554 26.24 -26.24 24.74
C GLU A 554 25.65 -26.72 23.40
N LEU A 555 24.90 -25.87 22.69
CA LEU A 555 24.30 -26.17 21.38
C LEU A 555 25.16 -25.75 20.18
N ALA A 556 26.19 -24.91 20.36
CA ALA A 556 27.09 -24.51 19.28
C ALA A 556 28.12 -25.61 18.89
N ARG A 557 28.07 -26.78 19.54
CA ARG A 557 28.93 -27.94 19.25
C ARG A 557 28.20 -29.15 18.64
N ARG A 558 27.03 -28.99 18.03
CA ARG A 558 26.38 -30.05 17.24
C ARG A 558 26.12 -29.66 15.80
#